data_AF-A0A842YGK9-F1
#
_entry.id   AF-A0A842YGK9-F1
#
_cell.length_a   1.000
_cell.length_b   1.000
_cell.length_c   1.000
_cell.angle_alpha   90.00
_cell.angle_beta   90.00
_cell.angle_gamma   90.00
#
_symmetry.space_group_name_H-M   'P 1'
#
loop_
_entity.id
_entity.type
_entity.pdbx_description
1 polymer ?
#
loop_
_entity_poly.entity_id
_entity_poly.type
_entity_poly.pdbx_seq_one_letter_code
_entity_poly.pdbx_strand_id
1 'polypeptide(L)' 'MPNRPVREFNAIVKDSSRVDVLFGYCYPSTYRAGMTGLALQILYSALNAREDTSCERYFRHQTQSPATSV' A
#
# COMPACT_ATOMS: atom_id res chain seq x y z
N MET A 1 11.19 8.46 -18.70
CA MET A 1 10.29 9.53 -18.20
C MET A 1 10.50 9.62 -16.69
N PRO A 2 10.68 10.81 -16.11
CA PRO A 2 11.11 10.92 -14.72
C PRO A 2 10.05 10.32 -13.79
N ASN A 3 10.53 9.71 -12.71
CA ASN A 3 9.77 9.03 -11.66
C ASN A 3 8.81 10.01 -10.95
N ARG A 4 7.65 10.31 -11.56
CA ARG A 4 6.65 11.17 -10.94
C ARG A 4 5.91 10.37 -9.87
N PRO A 5 5.95 10.77 -8.59
CA PRO A 5 5.25 10.05 -7.53
C PRO A 5 3.75 10.04 -7.82
N VAL A 6 3.13 8.87 -7.71
CA VAL A 6 1.69 8.72 -7.83
C VAL A 6 1.04 9.37 -6.60
N ARG A 7 0.10 10.29 -6.82
CA ARG A 7 -0.77 10.77 -5.73
C ARG A 7 -1.83 9.72 -5.48
N GLU A 8 -1.61 8.88 -4.47
CA GLU A 8 -2.53 7.84 -4.07
C GLU A 8 -3.60 8.40 -3.11
N PHE A 9 -4.86 8.24 -3.48
CA PHE A 9 -5.98 8.58 -2.61
C PHE A 9 -6.12 7.54 -1.50
N ASN A 10 -6.57 7.97 -0.31
CA ASN A 10 -6.74 7.11 0.87
C ASN A 10 -5.46 6.44 1.38
N ALA A 11 -4.29 7.04 1.11
CA ALA A 11 -3.06 6.68 1.78
C ALA A 11 -3.12 7.14 3.24
N ILE A 12 -2.97 6.20 4.17
CA ILE A 12 -2.85 6.45 5.60
C ILE A 12 -1.36 6.42 5.95
N VAL A 13 -0.87 7.51 6.54
CA VAL A 13 0.53 7.64 6.97
C VAL A 13 0.56 7.78 8.48
N LYS A 14 1.35 6.93 9.14
CA LYS A 14 1.58 6.95 10.58
C LYS A 14 3.06 7.13 10.88
N ASP A 15 3.35 7.65 12.06
CA ASP A 15 4.72 7.72 12.57
C ASP A 15 5.16 6.31 13.02
N SER A 16 6.09 5.70 12.27
CA SER A 16 6.62 4.37 12.56
C SER A 16 7.33 4.26 13.91
N SER A 17 7.73 5.39 14.52
CA SER A 17 8.31 5.40 15.87
C SER A 17 7.27 5.30 17.00
N ARG A 18 5.98 5.45 16.67
CA ARG A 18 4.86 5.49 17.63
C ARG A 18 3.90 4.32 17.50
N VAL A 19 4.21 3.34 16.65
CA VAL A 19 3.38 2.14 16.44
C VAL A 19 4.16 0.92 16.91
N ASP A 20 3.45 -0.04 17.50
CA ASP A 20 4.05 -1.27 18.02
C ASP A 20 4.27 -2.31 16.91
N VAL A 21 3.43 -2.27 15.86
CA VAL A 21 3.43 -3.26 14.78
C VAL A 21 3.56 -2.58 13.41
N LEU A 22 4.58 -2.99 12.65
CA LEU A 22 4.74 -2.67 11.24
C LEU A 22 4.32 -3.88 10.39
N PHE A 23 3.25 -3.71 9.61
CA PHE A 23 2.68 -4.77 8.79
C PHE A 23 2.93 -4.53 7.30
N GLY A 24 3.52 -5.52 6.62
CA GLY A 24 3.69 -5.50 5.16
C GLY A 24 2.69 -6.40 4.45
N TYR A 25 1.68 -5.80 3.81
CA TYR A 25 0.74 -6.55 3.00
C TYR A 25 1.34 -6.82 1.62
N CYS A 26 1.82 -8.03 1.39
CA CYS A 26 2.37 -8.46 0.10
C CYS A 26 1.27 -9.01 -0.82
N TYR A 27 0.96 -8.30 -1.91
CA TYR A 27 0.05 -8.74 -2.95
C TYR A 27 0.82 -9.39 -4.12
N PRO A 28 0.44 -10.59 -4.58
CA PRO A 28 1.25 -11.38 -5.53
C PRO A 28 1.19 -10.90 -6.99
N SER A 29 0.71 -9.68 -7.24
CA SER A 29 0.50 -9.12 -8.59
C SER A 29 0.81 -7.62 -8.66
N THR A 30 0.51 -7.00 -9.80
CA THR A 30 0.77 -5.58 -10.08
C THR A 30 -0.02 -4.66 -9.16
N TYR A 31 0.49 -3.43 -9.00
CA TYR A 31 -0.21 -2.35 -8.30
C TYR A 31 -1.64 -2.18 -8.81
N ARG A 32 -1.86 -2.09 -10.14
CA ARG A 32 -3.22 -1.94 -10.70
C ARG A 32 -4.13 -3.11 -10.33
N ALA A 33 -3.68 -4.35 -10.50
CA ALA A 33 -4.47 -5.52 -10.14
C ALA A 33 -4.81 -5.56 -8.63
N GLY A 34 -3.86 -5.15 -7.78
CA GLY A 34 -4.08 -5.09 -6.35
C GLY A 34 -5.05 -3.99 -5.92
N MET A 35 -4.91 -2.78 -6.48
CA MET A 35 -5.76 -1.65 -6.11
C MET A 35 -7.23 -1.82 -6.52
N THR A 36 -7.53 -2.68 -7.51
CA THR A 36 -8.90 -3.07 -7.85
C THR A 36 -9.53 -4.09 -6.88
N GLY A 37 -8.74 -4.69 -5.98
CA GLY A 37 -9.19 -5.73 -5.07
C GLY A 37 -9.85 -5.17 -3.81
N LEU A 38 -11.14 -5.47 -3.60
CA LEU A 38 -11.87 -5.05 -2.39
C LEU A 38 -11.23 -5.60 -1.10
N ALA A 39 -10.77 -6.85 -1.12
CA ALA A 39 -10.13 -7.46 0.04
C ALA A 39 -8.88 -6.68 0.51
N LEU A 40 -8.05 -6.21 -0.44
CA LEU A 40 -6.87 -5.39 -0.13
C LEU A 40 -7.27 -4.07 0.53
N GLN A 41 -8.31 -3.41 0.01
CA GLN A 41 -8.80 -2.15 0.56
C GLN A 41 -9.36 -2.31 1.97
N ILE A 42 -10.19 -3.35 2.20
CA ILE A 42 -10.77 -3.65 3.52
C ILE A 42 -9.66 -3.95 4.53
N LEU A 43 -8.73 -4.85 4.20
CA LEU A 43 -7.69 -5.26 5.13
C LEU A 43 -6.69 -4.13 5.42
N TYR A 44 -6.32 -3.36 4.41
CA TYR A 44 -5.49 -2.17 4.60
C TYR A 44 -6.16 -1.17 5.54
N SER A 45 -7.46 -0.90 5.33
CA SER A 45 -8.22 0.03 6.17
C SER A 45 -8.37 -0.51 7.59
N ALA A 46 -8.71 -1.80 7.76
CA ALA A 46 -8.89 -2.41 9.07
C ALA A 46 -7.60 -2.43 9.90
N LEU A 47 -6.46 -2.75 9.29
CA LEU A 47 -5.17 -2.74 9.96
C LEU A 47 -4.75 -1.31 10.32
N ASN A 48 -4.92 -0.35 9.41
CA ASN A 48 -4.57 1.05 9.67
C ASN A 48 -5.60 1.79 10.53
N ALA A 49 -6.78 1.24 10.82
CA ALA A 49 -7.72 1.82 11.78
C ALA A 49 -7.25 1.64 13.23
N ARG A 50 -6.37 0.68 13.51
CA ARG A 50 -5.81 0.45 14.84
C ARG A 50 -4.70 1.45 15.14
N GLU A 51 -4.65 2.02 16.33
CA GLU A 51 -3.61 3.01 16.69
C GLU A 51 -2.21 2.40 16.73
N ASP A 52 -2.09 1.13 17.14
CA ASP A 52 -0.83 0.40 17.35
C ASP A 52 -0.17 -0.15 16.07
N THR A 53 -0.83 -0.04 14.93
CA THR A 53 -0.41 -0.75 13.70
C THR A 53 -0.26 0.22 12.52
N SER A 54 0.88 0.17 11.84
CA SER A 54 1.06 0.78 10.52
C SER A 54 1.13 -0.31 9.45
N CYS A 55 0.20 -0.29 8.49
CA CYS A 55 0.19 -1.25 7.40
C CYS A 55 0.58 -0.58 6.08
N GLU A 56 1.60 -1.13 5.43
CA GLU A 56 2.03 -0.78 4.08
C GLU A 56 1.60 -1.86 3.07
N ARG A 57 1.46 -1.48 1.80
CA ARG A 57 1.11 -2.38 0.70
C ARG A 57 2.31 -2.58 -0.22
N TYR A 58 2.69 -3.83 -0.42
CA TYR A 58 3.76 -4.24 -1.30
C TYR A 58 3.17 -5.00 -2.48
N PHE A 59 3.60 -4.65 -3.68
CA PHE A 59 3.16 -5.28 -4.92
C PHE A 59 4.34 -5.88 -5.64
N ARG A 60 4.07 -6.90 -6.45
CA ARG A 60 5.10 -7.47 -7.31
C ARG A 60 5.60 -6.40 -8.28
N HIS A 61 6.90 -6.13 -8.23
CA HIS A 61 7.53 -5.23 -9.19
C HIS A 61 7.52 -5.90 -10.58
N GLN A 62 6.71 -5.37 -11.48
CA GLN A 62 6.77 -5.70 -12.92
C GLN A 62 7.25 -4.50 -13.75
N THR A 63 7.20 -3.29 -13.17
CA THR A 63 7.58 -2.04 -13.82
C THR A 63 8.38 -1.15 -12.85
N GLN A 64 8.98 -0.07 -13.37
CA GLN A 64 9.81 0.86 -12.60
C GLN A 64 9.01 1.74 -11.62
N SER A 65 7.70 1.90 -11.83
CA SER A 65 6.84 2.76 -11.01
C SER A 65 5.41 2.22 -10.95
N PRO A 66 4.69 2.39 -9.83
CA PRO A 66 3.25 2.12 -9.76
C PRO A 66 2.45 2.84 -10.86
N ALA A 67 2.91 4.02 -11.32
CA ALA A 67 2.26 4.78 -12.39
C ALA A 67 2.26 4.06 -13.75
N THR A 68 3.22 3.17 -13.97
CA THR A 68 3.38 2.42 -15.23
C THR A 68 3.01 0.95 -15.10
N SER A 69 2.56 0.55 -13.90
CA SER A 69 2.11 -0.80 -13.57
C SER A 69 0.79 -1.07 -14.30
N VAL A 70 0.83 -1.80 -15.43
CA VAL A 70 -0.36 -2.14 -16.23
C VAL A 70 -1.11 -3.34 -15.66
#